data_AF-A0A821H124-F1
#
_entry.id   AF-A0A821H124-F1
#
_cell.length_a   1.000
_cell.length_b   1.000
_cell.length_c   1.000
_cell.angle_alpha   90.00
_cell.angle_beta   90.00
_cell.angle_gamma   90.00
#
_symmetry.space_group_name_H-M   'P 1'
#
loop_
_entity.id
_entity.type
_entity.pdbx_description
1 polymer ?
#
loop_
_entity_poly.entity_id
_entity_poly.type
_entity_poly.pdbx_seq_one_letter_code
_entity_poly.pdbx_strand_id
1 'polypeptide(L)' 'MALRTSTNYKTVSNGFTWVVGACGNGMELSAAGTTCECPIGYILRPCVLNQNWGGIDGATCTAPSQSITLTFE' A
#
# COMPACT_ATOMS: atom_id res chain seq x y z
N MET A 1 -1.28 9.43 -12.59
CA MET A 1 -0.37 8.81 -11.59
C MET A 1 -1.05 8.88 -10.23
N ALA A 2 -1.87 7.86 -9.92
CA ALA A 2 -2.90 7.95 -8.88
C ALA A 2 -2.38 8.27 -7.47
N LEU A 3 -1.20 7.73 -7.12
CA LEU A 3 -0.54 7.97 -5.85
C LEU A 3 -0.12 9.44 -5.65
N ARG A 4 0.33 10.11 -6.73
CA ARG A 4 0.76 11.51 -6.72
C ARG A 4 -0.43 12.49 -6.71
N THR A 5 -1.53 12.10 -7.35
CA THR A 5 -2.72 12.96 -7.52
C THR A 5 -3.79 12.72 -6.47
N SER A 6 -3.54 11.85 -5.49
CA SER A 6 -4.52 11.47 -4.45
C SER A 6 -5.86 11.02 -5.02
N THR A 7 -5.81 10.24 -6.11
CA THR A 7 -7.01 9.70 -6.77
C THR A 7 -7.09 8.21 -6.55
N ASN A 8 -8.31 7.69 -6.34
CA ASN A 8 -8.51 6.25 -6.29
C ASN A 8 -8.16 5.60 -7.63
N TYR A 9 -7.53 4.44 -7.59
CA TYR A 9 -7.19 3.66 -8.77
C TYR A 9 -7.17 2.17 -8.45
N LYS A 10 -7.59 1.34 -9.41
CA LYS A 10 -7.55 -0.12 -9.30
C LYS A 10 -7.16 -0.72 -10.65
N THR A 11 -6.24 -1.67 -10.63
CA THR A 11 -5.86 -2.44 -11.82
C THR A 11 -5.39 -3.83 -11.43
N VAL A 12 -5.26 -4.72 -12.41
CA VAL A 12 -4.66 -6.05 -12.24
C VAL A 12 -3.44 -6.13 -13.14
N SER A 13 -2.28 -6.42 -12.57
CA SER A 13 -1.03 -6.62 -13.32
C SER A 13 -0.06 -7.49 -12.54
N ASN A 14 0.75 -8.28 -13.25
CA ASN A 14 1.74 -9.20 -12.68
C ASN A 14 1.16 -10.15 -11.59
N GLY A 15 -0.10 -10.57 -11.75
CA GLY A 15 -0.78 -11.45 -10.79
C GLY A 15 -1.31 -10.77 -9.52
N PHE A 16 -1.10 -9.47 -9.36
CA PHE A 16 -1.60 -8.70 -8.22
C PHE A 16 -2.79 -7.82 -8.59
N THR A 17 -3.70 -7.64 -7.64
CA THR A 17 -4.72 -6.57 -7.72
C THR A 17 -4.15 -5.35 -7.03
N TRP A 18 -3.74 -4.37 -7.84
CA TRP A 18 -3.19 -3.11 -7.34
C TRP A 18 -4.30 -2.13 -7.05
N VAL A 19 -4.26 -1.53 -5.86
CA VAL A 19 -5.16 -0.47 -5.44
C VAL A 19 -4.36 0.70 -4.92
N VAL A 20 -4.76 1.90 -5.34
CA VAL A 20 -4.40 3.16 -4.69
C VAL A 20 -5.67 3.72 -4.06
N GLY A 21 -5.64 3.96 -2.76
CA GLY A 21 -6.80 4.45 -2.01
C GLY A 21 -6.41 5.17 -0.73
N ALA A 22 -7.34 5.92 -0.14
CA ALA A 22 -7.06 6.68 1.08
C ALA A 22 -6.94 5.77 2.30
N CYS A 23 -5.92 5.99 3.14
CA CYS A 23 -5.78 5.36 4.45
C CYS A 23 -5.08 6.32 5.42
N GLY A 24 -5.74 6.65 6.53
CA GLY A 24 -5.28 7.70 7.43
C GLY A 24 -5.22 9.06 6.71
N ASN A 25 -4.08 9.73 6.79
CA ASN A 25 -3.87 11.08 6.24
C ASN A 25 -3.22 11.09 4.85
N GLY A 26 -3.17 9.96 4.15
CA GLY A 26 -2.67 9.95 2.78
C GLY A 26 -3.09 8.71 2.01
N MET A 27 -2.32 8.40 0.97
CA MET A 27 -2.62 7.31 0.06
C MET A 27 -1.86 6.04 0.43
N GLU A 28 -2.55 4.92 0.35
CA GLU A 28 -2.02 3.57 0.39
C GLU A 28 -1.79 3.07 -1.05
N LEU A 29 -0.67 2.36 -1.27
CA LEU A 29 -0.49 1.45 -2.40
C LEU A 29 -0.58 0.03 -1.88
N SER A 30 -1.50 -0.77 -2.44
CA SER A 30 -1.73 -2.15 -2.02
C SER A 30 -1.72 -3.09 -3.22
N ALA A 31 -0.94 -4.16 -3.15
CA ALA A 31 -0.99 -5.28 -4.09
C ALA A 31 -1.98 -6.39 -3.67
N ALA A 32 -2.69 -6.19 -2.54
CA ALA A 32 -3.60 -7.17 -1.95
C ALA A 32 -5.08 -6.95 -2.37
N GLY A 33 -5.36 -5.96 -3.21
CA GLY A 33 -6.71 -5.66 -3.67
C GLY A 33 -7.62 -4.94 -2.67
N THR A 34 -7.10 -4.60 -1.50
CA THR A 34 -7.81 -3.92 -0.41
C THR A 34 -7.22 -2.55 -0.14
N THR A 35 -7.91 -1.73 0.66
CA THR A 35 -7.44 -0.39 1.07
C THR A 35 -7.67 -0.22 2.56
N CYS A 36 -6.64 0.22 3.29
CA CYS A 36 -6.70 0.48 4.72
C CYS A 36 -7.07 -0.72 5.59
N GLU A 37 -6.71 -1.92 5.12
CA GLU A 37 -6.86 -3.18 5.83
C GLU A 37 -5.50 -3.81 6.13
N CYS A 38 -5.44 -4.83 6.98
CA CYS A 38 -4.19 -5.48 7.37
C CYS A 38 -4.00 -6.90 6.77
N PRO A 39 -4.18 -7.14 5.45
CA PRO A 39 -3.97 -8.47 4.89
C PRO A 39 -2.48 -8.79 4.84
N ILE A 40 -2.16 -10.05 4.53
CA ILE A 40 -0.81 -10.43 4.13
C ILE A 40 -0.58 -9.93 2.69
N GLY A 41 0.56 -9.27 2.43
CA GLY A 41 0.94 -8.88 1.07
C GLY A 41 1.91 -7.70 1.00
N TYR A 42 2.04 -7.12 -0.20
CA TYR A 42 2.84 -5.93 -0.46
C TYR A 42 1.98 -4.67 -0.33
N ILE A 43 2.18 -3.93 0.75
CA ILE A 43 1.44 -2.70 1.02
C ILE A 43 2.40 -1.61 1.49
N LEU A 44 2.16 -0.37 1.08
CA LEU A 44 2.87 0.83 1.51
C LEU A 44 1.88 1.91 1.91
N ARG A 45 2.05 2.50 3.11
CA ARG A 45 1.24 3.59 3.68
C ARG A 45 2.12 4.72 4.24
N PRO A 46 2.68 5.60 3.40
CA PRO A 46 3.65 6.60 3.84
C PRO A 46 3.09 7.66 4.81
N CYS A 47 1.76 7.78 4.91
CA CYS A 47 1.10 8.82 5.72
C CYS A 47 0.13 8.24 6.75
N VAL A 48 0.25 6.95 7.09
CA VAL A 48 -0.53 6.36 8.19
C VAL A 48 0.18 6.74 9.49
N LEU A 49 -0.46 7.54 10.33
CA LEU A 49 0.17 8.14 11.52
C LEU A 49 0.31 7.15 12.70
N ASN A 50 0.66 5.89 12.43
CA ASN A 50 0.83 4.82 13.42
C ASN A 50 1.85 3.79 12.90
N GLN A 51 1.99 2.61 13.54
CA GLN A 51 2.98 1.60 13.14
C GLN A 51 2.59 0.74 11.93
N ASN A 52 1.44 0.99 11.28
CA ASN A 52 0.91 0.14 10.21
C ASN A 52 1.38 0.58 8.82
N TRP A 53 2.66 0.95 8.67
CA TRP A 53 3.25 1.51 7.45
C TRP A 53 3.17 0.59 6.22
N GLY A 54 2.83 -0.69 6.41
CA GLY A 54 2.73 -1.69 5.35
C GLY A 54 3.67 -2.87 5.58
N GLY A 55 3.92 -3.65 4.52
CA GLY A 55 4.78 -4.83 4.59
C GLY A 55 5.15 -5.42 3.23
N ILE A 56 6.10 -6.36 3.26
CA ILE A 56 6.61 -7.11 2.11
C ILE A 56 6.26 -8.58 2.31
N ASP A 57 5.24 -9.06 1.60
CA ASP A 57 4.82 -10.48 1.60
C ASP A 57 4.66 -11.10 3.01
N GLY A 58 4.05 -10.33 3.91
CA GLY A 58 3.94 -10.71 5.32
C GLY A 58 2.92 -9.86 6.04
N ALA A 59 3.03 -9.79 7.37
CA ALA A 59 2.21 -8.88 8.16
C ALA A 59 2.36 -7.44 7.65
N THR A 60 1.24 -6.74 7.43
CA THR A 60 1.22 -5.35 6.94
C THR A 60 0.82 -4.33 8.02
N CYS A 61 0.42 -4.79 9.19
CA CYS A 61 0.17 -4.01 10.39
C CYS A 61 1.09 -4.50 11.50
N THR A 62 1.64 -3.58 12.29
CA THR A 62 2.72 -3.85 13.27
C THR A 62 3.87 -4.68 12.68
N ALA A 63 4.18 -4.46 11.39
CA ALA A 63 5.16 -5.26 10.68
C ALA A 63 6.59 -5.01 11.21
N PRO A 64 7.49 -6.02 11.14
CA PRO A 64 8.91 -5.81 11.40
C PRO A 64 9.52 -4.72 10.51
N SER A 65 10.63 -4.13 10.96
CA SER A 65 11.38 -3.15 10.17
C SER A 65 11.87 -3.77 8.85
N GLN A 66 11.57 -3.10 7.75
CA GLN A 66 11.88 -3.55 6.39
C GLN A 66 11.98 -2.34 5.45
N SER A 67 12.51 -2.53 4.24
CA SER A 67 12.68 -1.46 3.25
C SER A 67 11.96 -1.78 1.95
N ILE A 68 11.09 -0.88 1.51
CA ILE A 68 10.33 -0.97 0.25
C ILE A 68 10.77 0.17 -0.65
N THR A 69 11.09 -0.14 -1.91
CA THR A 69 11.38 0.87 -2.94
C THR A 69 10.27 0.88 -3.96
N LEU A 70 9.72 2.07 -4.22
CA LEU A 70 8.72 2.32 -5.26
C LEU A 70 9.31 3.25 -6.32
N THR A 71 9.31 2.82 -7.57
CA THR A 71 9.80 3.59 -8.71
C THR A 71 8.67 3.86 -9.70
N PHE A 72 8.78 4.99 -10.41
CA PHE A 72 7.87 5.39 -11.47
C PHE A 72 8.67 5.56 -12.75
N GLU A 73 8.08 5.18 -13.88
CA GLU A 73 8.62 5.37 -15.23
C GLU A 73 7.79 6.42 -16.00
#